data_AF-A0A7J7BXI1-F1
#
_entry.id   AF-A0A7J7BXI1-F1
#
_cell.length_a   1.000
_cell.length_b   1.000
_cell.length_c   1.000
_cell.angle_alpha   90.00
_cell.angle_beta   90.00
_cell.angle_gamma   90.00
#
_symmetry.space_group_name_H-M   'P 1'
#
loop_
_entity.id
_entity.type
_entity.pdbx_description
1 polymer ?
#
loop_
_entity_poly.entity_id
_entity_poly.type
_entity_poly.pdbx_seq_one_letter_code
_entity_poly.pdbx_strand_id
1 'polypeptide(L)'
;MKRPFDDVSGSNFAGTNTTKPVFLTKVQRQQLAFERRQDLIERQKKRQDAILSKYRPSDSSSHKSSDSGRSERDRESNRDRDRERERGRRRARESDRESEMRKCKRALVDLVAESERRREKLAQRELQAIKEQYLGYEKPKKREIKTSQKFRLSFDWENTEDTSRDIPEPARGPALVREGFSCWNGSSRAEEACRA
;
A
#
# COMPACT_ATOMS: atom_id res chain seq x y z
N MET A 1 -50.97 39.68 27.09
CA MET A 1 -51.42 38.60 26.19
C MET A 1 -50.25 37.64 25.97
N LYS A 2 -50.34 36.42 26.52
CA LYS A 2 -49.34 35.36 26.35
C LYS A 2 -49.64 34.64 25.01
N ARG A 3 -48.67 34.56 24.11
CA ARG A 3 -48.77 33.69 22.92
C ARG A 3 -48.18 32.32 23.30
N PRO A 4 -48.86 31.20 22.97
CA PRO A 4 -48.44 29.87 23.37
C PRO A 4 -47.23 29.42 22.55
N PHE A 5 -46.42 28.58 23.18
CA PHE A 5 -45.26 27.91 22.61
C PHE A 5 -45.78 26.63 21.95
N ASP A 6 -46.00 26.66 20.63
CA ASP A 6 -46.38 25.46 19.89
C ASP A 6 -45.13 24.59 19.66
N ASP A 7 -45.07 23.50 20.42
CA ASP A 7 -44.36 22.28 20.09
C ASP A 7 -44.88 21.74 18.75
N VAL A 8 -44.06 21.81 17.70
CA VAL A 8 -44.21 20.98 16.49
C VAL A 8 -42.95 20.14 16.35
N SER A 9 -42.92 19.08 17.16
CA SER A 9 -42.12 17.90 16.92
C SER A 9 -42.79 17.09 15.81
N GLY A 10 -42.17 17.04 14.63
CA GLY A 10 -42.58 16.09 13.59
C GLY A 10 -42.43 16.58 12.15
N SER A 11 -41.20 16.74 11.68
CA SER A 11 -40.95 16.64 10.23
C SER A 11 -39.65 15.89 9.98
N ASN A 12 -39.78 14.58 9.76
CA ASN A 12 -38.87 13.82 8.92
C ASN A 12 -38.88 14.48 7.54
N PHE A 13 -37.91 15.36 7.26
CA PHE A 13 -37.71 15.89 5.92
C PHE A 13 -36.27 15.65 5.48
N ALA A 14 -36.19 14.85 4.43
CA ALA A 14 -35.00 14.51 3.69
C ALA A 14 -34.30 15.78 3.16
N GLY A 15 -32.99 15.84 3.39
CA GLY A 15 -32.05 16.38 2.42
C GLY A 15 -32.03 17.89 2.24
N THR A 16 -31.54 18.65 3.23
CA THR A 16 -30.65 19.80 2.98
C THR A 16 -29.68 19.95 4.15
N ASN A 17 -28.43 19.52 3.95
CA ASN A 17 -27.36 19.60 4.94
C ASN A 17 -26.80 21.04 5.07
N THR A 18 -27.66 22.03 5.31
CA THR A 18 -27.27 23.36 5.81
C THR A 18 -27.58 23.51 7.31
N THR A 19 -27.94 22.40 7.95
CA THR A 19 -28.25 22.29 9.36
C THR A 19 -27.14 21.52 10.07
N LYS A 20 -26.63 22.11 11.16
CA LYS A 20 -25.65 21.65 12.16
C LYS A 20 -25.07 20.23 11.93
N PRO A 21 -23.73 20.08 11.89
CA PRO A 21 -23.10 18.78 11.70
C PRO A 21 -23.53 17.79 12.80
N VAL A 22 -23.89 16.56 12.37
CA VAL A 22 -24.26 15.48 13.29
C VAL A 22 -22.99 14.80 13.78
N PHE A 23 -22.71 14.92 15.07
CA PHE A 23 -21.55 14.31 15.69
C PHE A 23 -21.84 12.85 16.02
N LEU A 24 -21.28 11.94 15.22
CA LEU A 24 -21.26 10.51 15.52
C LEU A 24 -20.22 10.18 16.61
N THR A 25 -20.40 9.08 17.33
CA THR A 25 -19.37 8.59 18.26
C THR A 25 -18.16 8.05 17.49
N LYS A 26 -17.01 7.92 18.16
CA LYS A 26 -15.78 7.37 17.55
C LYS A 26 -16.01 5.95 17.00
N VAL A 27 -16.74 5.12 17.74
CA VAL A 27 -17.06 3.74 17.35
C VAL A 27 -17.94 3.72 16.10
N GLN A 28 -18.98 4.56 16.05
CA GLN A 28 -19.86 4.67 14.88
C GLN A 28 -19.12 5.14 13.64
N ARG A 29 -18.23 6.14 13.77
CA ARG A 29 -17.39 6.59 12.64
C ARG A 29 -16.47 5.48 12.13
N GLN A 30 -15.90 4.69 13.02
CA GLN A 30 -15.03 3.56 12.65
C GLN A 30 -15.80 2.46 11.91
N GLN A 31 -16.99 2.10 12.39
CA GLN A 31 -17.86 1.13 11.71
C GLN A 31 -18.24 1.60 10.30
N LEU A 32 -18.67 2.86 10.17
CA LEU A 32 -19.04 3.44 8.88
C LEU A 32 -17.85 3.52 7.92
N ALA A 33 -16.66 3.85 8.42
CA ALA A 33 -15.43 3.83 7.63
C ALA A 33 -15.06 2.42 7.17
N PHE A 34 -15.27 1.41 8.00
CA PHE A 34 -15.04 0.01 7.67
C PHE A 34 -16.00 -0.49 6.58
N GLU A 35 -17.30 -0.19 6.72
CA GLU A 35 -18.33 -0.50 5.73
C GLU A 35 -18.02 0.15 4.36
N ARG A 36 -17.71 1.46 4.36
CA ARG A 36 -17.28 2.16 3.13
C ARG A 36 -16.05 1.52 2.48
N ARG A 37 -15.11 1.01 3.28
CA ARG A 37 -13.93 0.31 2.77
C ARG A 37 -14.31 -1.03 2.13
N GLN A 38 -15.21 -1.80 2.76
CA GLN A 38 -15.69 -3.06 2.21
C GLN A 38 -16.42 -2.84 0.87
N ASP A 39 -17.30 -1.84 0.80
CA ASP A 39 -18.02 -1.49 -0.43
C ASP A 39 -17.08 -1.15 -1.59
N LEU A 40 -16.00 -0.42 -1.32
CA LEU A 40 -15.00 -0.08 -2.34
C LEU A 40 -14.28 -1.34 -2.85
N ILE A 41 -13.91 -2.23 -1.94
CA ILE A 41 -13.28 -3.52 -2.28
C ILE A 41 -14.23 -4.36 -3.13
N GLU A 42 -15.51 -4.45 -2.74
CA GLU A 42 -16.52 -5.19 -3.50
C GLU A 42 -16.76 -4.62 -4.89
N ARG A 43 -16.85 -3.29 -5.02
CA ARG A 43 -16.99 -2.64 -6.33
C ARG A 43 -15.78 -2.92 -7.22
N GLN A 44 -14.57 -2.86 -6.66
CA GLN A 44 -13.35 -3.18 -7.39
C GLN A 44 -13.32 -4.66 -7.81
N LYS A 45 -13.70 -5.58 -6.91
CA LYS A 45 -13.79 -7.01 -7.18
C LYS A 45 -14.83 -7.31 -8.27
N LYS A 46 -16.04 -6.75 -8.16
CA LYS A 46 -17.09 -6.86 -9.20
C LYS A 46 -16.60 -6.36 -10.56
N ARG A 47 -15.83 -5.26 -10.58
CA ARG A 47 -15.22 -4.74 -11.82
C ARG A 47 -14.19 -5.72 -12.40
N GLN A 48 -13.35 -6.31 -11.55
CA GLN A 48 -12.37 -7.34 -11.97
C GLN A 48 -13.07 -8.60 -12.49
N ASP A 49 -14.09 -9.10 -11.77
CA ASP A 49 -14.87 -10.27 -12.16
C ASP A 49 -15.62 -10.04 -13.48
N ALA A 50 -16.19 -8.85 -13.67
CA ALA A 50 -16.82 -8.47 -14.94
C ALA A 50 -15.82 -8.48 -16.11
N ILE A 51 -14.57 -8.04 -15.88
CA ILE A 51 -13.50 -8.13 -16.88
C ILE A 51 -13.15 -9.60 -17.14
N LEU A 52 -12.90 -10.40 -16.10
CA LEU A 52 -12.57 -11.81 -16.23
C LEU A 52 -13.67 -12.62 -16.94
N SER A 53 -14.95 -12.31 -16.67
CA SER A 53 -16.09 -12.94 -17.32
C SER A 53 -16.15 -12.66 -18.83
N LYS A 54 -15.71 -11.46 -19.28
CA LYS A 54 -15.64 -11.11 -20.71
C LYS A 54 -14.54 -11.87 -21.45
N TYR A 55 -13.47 -12.25 -20.76
CA TYR A 55 -12.32 -12.93 -21.34
C TYR A 55 -12.28 -14.44 -21.08
N ARG A 56 -13.27 -15.02 -20.39
CA ARG A 56 -13.38 -16.47 -20.24
C ARG A 56 -13.89 -17.06 -21.56
N PRO A 57 -13.05 -17.75 -22.36
CA PRO A 57 -13.52 -18.38 -23.58
C PRO A 57 -14.49 -19.48 -23.16
N SER A 58 -15.71 -19.45 -23.72
CA SER A 58 -16.54 -20.64 -23.72
C SER A 58 -15.80 -21.68 -24.55
N ASP A 59 -15.49 -22.81 -23.93
CA ASP A 59 -14.83 -23.95 -24.56
C ASP A 59 -15.81 -24.56 -25.59
N SER A 60 -15.87 -23.95 -26.78
CA SER A 60 -16.57 -24.48 -27.93
C SER A 60 -15.55 -25.16 -28.83
N SER A 61 -15.48 -26.48 -28.68
CA SER A 61 -14.90 -27.42 -29.63
C SER A 61 -15.31 -27.04 -31.06
N SER A 62 -14.36 -26.56 -31.87
CA SER A 62 -14.52 -26.50 -33.33
C SER A 62 -13.36 -27.23 -33.99
N HIS A 63 -13.60 -28.50 -34.28
CA HIS A 63 -12.83 -29.25 -35.27
C HIS A 63 -13.06 -28.60 -36.65
N LYS A 64 -12.00 -28.10 -37.27
CA LYS A 64 -11.96 -27.88 -38.71
C LYS A 64 -10.73 -28.56 -39.29
N SER A 65 -10.97 -29.75 -39.82
CA SER A 65 -10.15 -30.42 -40.80
C SER A 65 -10.21 -29.64 -42.12
N SER A 66 -9.08 -29.09 -42.55
CA SER A 66 -8.90 -28.61 -43.92
C SER A 66 -7.94 -29.54 -44.64
N ASP A 67 -8.55 -30.36 -45.50
CA ASP A 67 -7.93 -31.11 -46.57
C ASP A 67 -7.27 -30.16 -47.58
N SER A 68 -6.00 -30.44 -47.91
CA SER A 68 -5.21 -29.71 -48.90
C SER A 68 -4.03 -30.59 -49.34
N GLY A 69 -4.36 -31.73 -49.95
CA GLY A 69 -3.37 -32.54 -50.67
C GLY A 69 -2.89 -31.85 -51.94
N ARG A 70 -1.61 -31.46 -51.99
CA ARG A 70 -0.71 -31.58 -53.17
C ARG A 70 0.61 -30.85 -52.90
N SER A 71 1.68 -31.64 -52.74
CA SER A 71 3.12 -31.29 -52.77
C SER A 71 3.88 -31.59 -51.46
N GLU A 72 3.80 -32.82 -50.92
CA GLU A 72 4.26 -33.13 -49.56
C GLU A 72 5.60 -33.90 -49.39
N ARG A 73 6.21 -34.49 -50.43
CA ARG A 73 7.39 -35.35 -50.18
C ARG A 73 8.71 -34.64 -49.88
N ASP A 74 8.92 -33.39 -50.31
CA ASP A 74 10.13 -32.62 -50.00
C ASP A 74 9.93 -31.55 -48.90
N ARG A 75 8.71 -31.40 -48.37
CA ARG A 75 8.37 -30.45 -47.28
C ARG A 75 8.18 -31.10 -45.92
N GLU A 76 7.95 -32.42 -45.84
CA GLU A 76 7.79 -33.14 -44.57
C GLU A 76 9.05 -33.09 -43.70
N SER A 77 10.24 -33.22 -44.31
CA SER A 77 11.54 -33.15 -43.60
C SER A 77 11.79 -31.79 -42.91
N ASN A 78 11.28 -30.68 -43.47
CA ASN A 78 11.39 -29.36 -42.83
C ASN A 78 10.34 -29.14 -41.73
N ARG A 79 9.13 -29.70 -41.85
CA ARG A 79 8.08 -29.58 -40.81
C ARG A 79 8.48 -30.26 -39.50
N ASP A 80 9.22 -31.35 -39.54
CA ASP A 80 9.66 -32.03 -38.31
C ASP A 80 10.77 -31.26 -37.58
N ARG A 81 11.68 -30.61 -38.33
CA ARG A 81 12.66 -29.68 -37.73
C ARG A 81 12.00 -28.47 -37.08
N ASP A 82 10.93 -27.93 -37.66
CA ASP A 82 10.20 -26.79 -37.08
C ASP A 82 9.47 -27.16 -35.79
N ARG A 83 8.85 -28.36 -35.74
CA ARG A 83 8.24 -28.90 -34.50
C ARG A 83 9.27 -29.12 -33.40
N GLU A 84 10.47 -29.57 -33.75
CA GLU A 84 11.56 -29.75 -32.78
C GLU A 84 12.06 -28.42 -32.23
N ARG A 85 12.20 -27.40 -33.10
CA ARG A 85 12.51 -26.02 -32.69
C ARG A 85 11.46 -25.44 -31.75
N GLU A 86 10.19 -25.69 -32.02
CA GLU A 86 9.08 -25.23 -31.18
C GLU A 86 9.08 -25.91 -29.81
N ARG A 87 9.33 -27.23 -29.75
CA ARG A 87 9.54 -27.94 -28.47
C ARG A 87 10.75 -27.39 -27.70
N GLY A 88 11.85 -27.07 -28.39
CA GLY A 88 13.02 -26.42 -27.79
C GLY A 88 12.69 -25.07 -27.17
N ARG A 89 11.96 -24.20 -27.90
CA ARG A 89 11.49 -22.90 -27.38
C ARG A 89 10.54 -23.05 -26.18
N ARG A 90 9.67 -24.07 -26.18
CA ARG A 90 8.77 -24.34 -25.05
C ARG A 90 9.55 -24.73 -23.79
N ARG A 91 10.52 -25.63 -23.91
CA ARG A 91 11.41 -26.03 -22.79
C ARG A 91 12.25 -24.86 -22.29
N ALA A 92 12.76 -24.01 -23.18
CA ALA A 92 13.50 -22.81 -22.79
C ALA A 92 12.64 -21.86 -21.94
N ARG A 93 11.40 -21.58 -22.37
CA ARG A 93 10.45 -20.75 -21.59
C ARG A 93 10.10 -21.35 -20.24
N GLU A 94 10.03 -22.67 -20.15
CA GLU A 94 9.77 -23.38 -18.89
C GLU A 94 10.98 -23.29 -17.94
N SER A 95 12.19 -23.49 -18.46
CA SER A 95 13.44 -23.30 -17.74
C SER A 95 13.61 -21.86 -17.23
N ASP A 96 13.26 -20.86 -18.04
CA ASP A 96 13.29 -19.45 -17.62
C ASP A 96 12.32 -19.20 -16.46
N ARG A 97 11.08 -19.71 -16.54
CA ARG A 97 10.10 -19.57 -15.45
C ARG A 97 10.58 -20.25 -14.17
N GLU A 98 11.18 -21.43 -14.28
CA GLU A 98 11.72 -22.13 -13.12
C GLU A 98 12.89 -21.35 -12.49
N SER A 99 13.77 -20.80 -13.32
CA SER A 99 14.88 -19.93 -12.88
C SER A 99 14.34 -18.69 -12.14
N GLU A 100 13.35 -18.01 -12.70
CA GLU A 100 12.70 -16.85 -12.07
C GLU A 100 12.00 -17.23 -10.76
N MET A 101 11.32 -18.38 -10.70
CA MET A 101 10.71 -18.88 -9.46
C MET A 101 11.78 -19.13 -8.38
N ARG A 102 12.91 -19.74 -8.75
CA ARG A 102 14.04 -19.98 -7.84
C ARG A 102 14.64 -18.66 -7.35
N LYS A 103 14.80 -17.66 -8.23
CA LYS A 103 15.27 -16.31 -7.85
C LYS A 103 14.30 -15.63 -6.89
N CYS A 104 13.00 -15.65 -7.18
CA CYS A 104 11.97 -15.07 -6.32
C CYS A 104 11.93 -15.76 -4.94
N LYS A 105 12.05 -17.09 -4.91
CA LYS A 105 12.13 -17.85 -3.65
C LYS A 105 13.34 -17.47 -2.81
N ARG A 106 14.52 -17.29 -3.43
CA ARG A 106 15.73 -16.83 -2.74
C ARG A 106 15.55 -15.42 -2.17
N ALA A 107 15.02 -14.49 -2.97
CA ALA A 107 14.76 -13.13 -2.52
C ALA A 107 13.78 -13.07 -1.33
N LEU A 108 12.77 -13.94 -1.29
CA LEU A 108 11.86 -14.05 -0.16
C LEU A 108 12.58 -14.53 1.10
N VAL A 109 13.45 -15.54 0.99
CA VAL A 109 14.26 -16.03 2.12
C VAL A 109 15.17 -14.92 2.65
N ASP A 110 15.83 -14.18 1.77
CA ASP A 110 16.70 -13.07 2.16
C ASP A 110 15.92 -11.95 2.88
N LEU A 111 14.72 -11.61 2.39
CA LEU A 111 13.85 -10.62 3.01
C LEU A 111 13.40 -11.06 4.42
N VAL A 112 13.04 -12.33 4.60
CA VAL A 112 12.67 -12.89 5.91
C VAL A 112 13.87 -12.84 6.86
N ALA A 113 15.04 -13.29 6.41
CA ALA A 113 16.27 -13.25 7.21
C ALA A 113 16.66 -11.82 7.60
N GLU A 114 16.49 -10.83 6.72
CA GLU A 114 16.73 -9.43 7.04
C GLU A 114 15.73 -8.90 8.07
N SER A 115 14.45 -9.24 7.93
CA SER A 115 13.41 -8.89 8.90
C SER A 115 13.70 -9.48 10.28
N GLU A 116 14.16 -10.73 10.35
CA GLU A 116 14.53 -11.38 11.62
C GLU A 116 15.74 -10.69 12.26
N ARG A 117 16.80 -10.40 11.49
CA ARG A 117 17.96 -9.64 11.98
C ARG A 117 17.59 -8.27 12.53
N ARG A 118 16.60 -7.59 11.91
CA ARG A 118 16.10 -6.30 12.41
C ARG A 118 15.38 -6.46 13.74
N ARG A 119 14.54 -7.50 13.88
CA ARG A 119 13.85 -7.82 15.14
C ARG A 119 14.83 -8.17 16.25
N GLU A 120 15.86 -8.97 15.95
CA GLU A 120 16.92 -9.31 16.91
C GLU A 120 17.66 -8.08 17.42
N LYS A 121 18.01 -7.14 16.52
CA LYS A 121 18.66 -5.88 16.91
C LYS A 121 17.77 -5.02 17.81
N LEU A 122 16.47 -4.96 17.52
CA LEU A 122 15.51 -4.23 18.37
C LEU A 122 15.38 -4.90 19.74
N ALA A 123 15.24 -6.24 19.78
CA ALA A 123 15.17 -7.00 21.02
C ALA A 123 16.45 -6.84 21.87
N GLN A 124 17.62 -6.80 21.25
CA GLN A 124 18.88 -6.54 21.95
C GLN A 124 18.92 -5.14 22.58
N ARG A 125 18.44 -4.12 21.86
CA ARG A 125 18.33 -2.75 22.38
C ARG A 125 17.31 -2.66 23.51
N GLU A 126 16.18 -3.34 23.40
CA GLU A 126 15.17 -3.41 24.46
C GLU A 126 15.74 -4.08 25.72
N LEU A 127 16.47 -5.19 25.58
CA LEU A 127 17.14 -5.84 26.70
C LEU A 127 18.20 -4.93 27.34
N GLN A 128 18.95 -4.17 26.54
CA GLN A 128 19.90 -3.17 27.05
C GLN A 128 19.17 -2.05 27.80
N ALA A 129 18.07 -1.52 27.26
CA ALA A 129 17.27 -0.49 27.90
C ALA A 129 16.68 -0.98 29.25
N ILE A 130 16.17 -2.21 29.30
CA ILE A 130 15.71 -2.83 30.56
C ILE A 130 16.88 -2.98 31.52
N LYS A 131 18.04 -3.47 31.05
CA LYS A 131 19.24 -3.61 31.89
C LYS A 131 19.65 -2.25 32.47
N GLU A 132 19.68 -1.19 31.67
CA GLU A 132 20.03 0.16 32.12
C GLU A 132 18.98 0.76 33.07
N GLN A 133 17.69 0.49 32.85
CA GLN A 133 16.61 0.96 33.74
C GLN A 133 16.74 0.38 35.15
N TYR A 134 17.12 -0.90 35.28
CA TYR A 134 17.17 -1.58 36.58
C TYR A 134 18.56 -1.63 37.21
N LEU A 135 19.62 -1.74 36.41
CA LEU A 135 21.01 -1.78 36.87
C LEU A 135 21.65 -0.38 36.91
N GLY A 136 21.05 0.59 36.24
CA GLY A 136 21.55 1.96 36.09
C GLY A 136 22.53 2.12 34.93
N TYR A 137 22.84 3.37 34.60
CA TYR A 137 23.84 3.72 33.59
C TYR A 137 25.26 3.63 34.16
N GLU A 138 26.13 2.89 33.48
CA GLU A 138 27.57 3.01 33.71
C GLU A 138 28.06 4.35 33.16
N LYS A 139 28.39 5.29 34.05
CA LYS A 139 28.81 6.64 33.66
C LYS A 139 30.12 6.56 32.86
N PRO A 140 30.14 6.93 31.57
CA PRO A 140 31.38 6.91 30.80
C PRO A 140 32.38 7.89 31.43
N LYS A 141 33.65 7.47 31.50
CA LYS A 141 34.73 8.31 32.02
C LYS A 141 34.87 9.55 31.14
N LYS A 142 34.86 10.74 31.75
CA LYS A 142 35.04 12.01 31.06
C LYS A 142 36.37 11.98 30.29
N ARG A 143 36.31 12.03 28.97
CA ARG A 143 37.49 12.16 28.12
C ARG A 143 37.89 13.64 28.06
N GLU A 144 39.18 13.91 28.17
CA GLU A 144 39.72 15.25 28.04
C GLU A 144 39.63 15.68 26.57
N ILE A 145 38.62 16.48 26.26
CA ILE A 145 38.44 17.06 24.93
C ILE A 145 39.46 18.21 24.80
N LYS A 146 40.21 18.22 23.70
CA LYS A 146 41.14 19.30 23.38
C LYS A 146 40.39 20.63 23.29
N THR A 147 40.93 21.69 23.87
CA THR A 147 40.31 23.03 23.91
C THR A 147 39.92 23.54 22.52
N SER A 148 40.71 23.27 21.48
CA SER A 148 40.41 23.63 20.09
C SER A 148 39.18 22.94 19.49
N GLN A 149 38.78 21.78 20.03
CA GLN A 149 37.57 21.07 19.63
C GLN A 149 36.33 21.60 20.35
N LYS A 150 36.50 22.13 21.58
CA LYS A 150 35.41 22.75 22.37
C LYS A 150 34.88 24.05 21.75
N PHE A 151 35.66 24.73 20.90
CA PHE A 151 35.28 25.99 20.22
C PHE A 151 34.92 25.81 18.74
N ARG A 152 34.93 24.58 18.21
CA ARG A 152 34.34 24.32 16.89
C ARG A 152 32.82 24.37 17.04
N LEU A 153 32.25 25.54 16.77
CA LEU A 153 30.81 25.74 16.66
C LEU A 153 30.30 24.93 15.46
N SER A 154 29.83 23.72 15.71
CA SER A 154 28.99 22.96 14.77
C SER A 154 27.55 23.43 14.92
N PHE A 155 27.01 23.98 13.84
CA PHE A 155 25.62 24.45 13.78
C PHE A 155 24.64 23.36 13.32
N ASP A 156 25.17 22.25 12.79
CA ASP A 156 24.38 21.07 12.47
C ASP A 156 24.25 20.18 13.71
N TRP A 157 23.02 19.76 14.00
CA TRP A 157 22.74 18.74 15.02
C TRP A 157 23.48 17.45 14.66
N GLU A 158 24.24 16.90 15.61
CA GLU A 158 24.96 15.65 15.38
C GLU A 158 23.95 14.48 15.35
N ASN A 159 24.10 13.55 14.41
CA ASN A 159 23.18 12.40 14.28
C ASN A 159 23.17 11.46 15.52
N THR A 160 24.13 11.61 16.43
CA THR A 160 24.19 10.93 17.73
C THR A 160 23.21 11.51 18.74
N GLU A 161 22.75 12.75 18.53
CA GLU A 161 21.75 13.42 19.36
C GLU A 161 20.30 13.10 18.92
N ASP A 162 20.13 12.29 17.85
CA ASP A 162 18.83 11.83 17.36
C ASP A 162 18.20 10.74 18.25
N THR A 163 17.40 11.16 19.23
CA THR A 163 16.68 10.24 20.15
C THR A 163 15.47 9.55 19.50
N SER A 164 15.10 9.93 18.27
CA SER A 164 13.91 9.36 17.60
C SER A 164 14.04 7.87 17.28
N ARG A 165 15.27 7.35 17.31
CA ARG A 165 15.63 5.96 17.00
C ARG A 165 15.39 4.99 18.15
N ASP A 166 15.37 5.51 19.38
CA ASP A 166 15.25 4.71 20.61
C ASP A 166 13.82 4.69 21.14
N ILE A 167 12.89 5.34 20.43
CA ILE A 167 11.47 5.32 20.73
C ILE A 167 10.90 3.94 20.32
N PRO A 168 10.23 3.21 21.22
CA PRO A 168 9.65 1.91 20.90
C PRO A 168 8.63 2.05 19.74
N GLU A 169 8.54 1.04 18.89
CA GLU A 169 7.74 1.04 17.66
C GLU A 169 6.30 1.58 17.80
N PRO A 170 5.51 1.29 18.85
CA PRO A 170 4.18 1.90 19.02
C PRO A 170 4.20 3.42 19.32
N ALA A 171 5.31 3.96 19.84
CA ALA A 171 5.48 5.38 20.12
C ALA A 171 6.14 6.13 18.95
N ARG A 172 6.79 5.42 18.02
CA ARG A 172 7.22 5.94 16.72
C ARG A 172 6.01 5.97 15.80
N GLY A 173 5.19 7.01 15.95
CA GLY A 173 3.88 7.15 15.29
C GLY A 173 3.87 6.86 13.78
N PRO A 174 2.67 6.67 13.18
CA PRO A 174 2.55 6.34 11.77
C PRO A 174 3.21 7.42 10.91
N ALA A 175 4.03 6.99 9.94
CA ALA A 175 4.66 7.84 8.94
C ALA A 175 3.64 8.84 8.39
N LEU A 176 3.88 10.13 8.67
CA LEU A 176 3.25 11.31 8.11
C LEU A 176 1.79 11.12 7.67
N VAL A 177 0.87 11.60 8.51
CA VAL A 177 -0.49 11.99 8.10
C VAL A 177 -0.35 12.96 6.92
N ARG A 178 -0.41 12.41 5.70
CA ARG A 178 -0.40 13.17 4.45
C ARG A 178 -1.80 13.71 4.20
N GLU A 179 -2.22 14.68 4.99
CA GLU A 179 -3.40 15.50 4.68
C GLU A 179 -3.03 16.97 4.90
N GLY A 180 -2.44 17.54 3.85
CA GLY A 180 -2.29 18.97 3.70
C GLY A 180 -3.66 19.60 3.51
N PHE A 181 -4.15 20.21 4.58
CA PHE A 181 -4.95 21.43 4.49
C PHE A 181 -4.09 22.53 3.86
N SER A 182 -4.52 23.05 2.70
CA SER A 182 -4.53 24.48 2.33
C SER A 182 -4.44 24.69 0.80
N CYS A 183 -5.56 25.14 0.21
CA CYS A 183 -5.55 26.40 -0.52
C CYS A 183 -7.00 26.89 -0.65
N TRP A 184 -7.34 27.74 0.30
CA TRP A 184 -8.46 28.64 0.30
C TRP A 184 -8.27 29.61 -0.88
N ASN A 185 -9.02 29.42 -1.97
CA ASN A 185 -9.21 30.46 -2.99
C ASN A 185 -10.69 30.86 -2.95
N GLY A 186 -10.99 31.85 -2.11
CA GLY A 186 -12.17 32.67 -2.28
C GLY A 186 -11.85 33.82 -3.22
N SER A 187 -12.46 33.83 -4.41
CA SER A 187 -12.80 35.07 -5.11
C SER A 187 -13.91 34.81 -6.13
N SER A 188 -15.06 35.45 -5.87
CA SER A 188 -15.95 36.13 -6.82
C SER A 188 -16.52 35.30 -7.99
N ARG A 189 -17.81 34.95 -8.00
CA ARG A 189 -18.99 35.80 -8.31
C ARG A 189 -19.03 36.23 -9.79
N ALA A 190 -20.16 35.91 -10.43
CA ALA A 190 -20.55 36.16 -11.83
C ALA A 190 -20.00 35.08 -12.81
N GLU A 191 -20.77 34.39 -13.65
CA GLU A 191 -21.96 34.80 -14.41
C GLU A 191 -22.87 33.58 -14.65
N GLU A 192 -24.13 33.66 -14.25
CA GLU A 192 -25.22 32.83 -14.77
C GLU A 192 -26.21 33.80 -15.41
N ALA A 193 -25.94 34.18 -16.66
CA ALA A 193 -26.86 34.93 -17.51
C ALA A 193 -26.49 34.69 -18.98
N CYS A 194 -27.09 33.66 -19.59
CA CYS A 194 -27.45 33.56 -21.01
C CYS A 194 -27.90 32.11 -21.30
N ARG A 195 -29.14 31.79 -20.92
CA ARG A 195 -29.96 30.82 -21.65
C ARG A 195 -31.07 31.61 -22.33
N ALA A 196 -30.79 31.98 -23.57
CA ALA A 196 -31.75 32.12 -24.65
C ALA A 196 -31.14 31.36 -25.83
#